data_AF-A0A6A7BFV5-F1
#
_entry.id   AF-A0A6A7BFV5-F1
#
_cell.length_a   1.000
_cell.length_b   1.000
_cell.length_c   1.000
_cell.angle_alpha   90.00
_cell.angle_beta   90.00
_cell.angle_gamma   90.00
#
_symmetry.space_group_name_H-M   'P 1'
#
loop_
_entity.id
_entity.type
_entity.pdbx_description
1 polymer ?
#
loop_
_entity_poly.entity_id
_entity_poly.type
_entity_poly.pdbx_seq_one_letter_code
_entity_poly.pdbx_strand_id
1 'polypeptide(L)'
;MSRASRITLATTCITTVGIIALVHIGQSNDKAAMHAGVIRDYEQQRIKRERQADFEMQRELEQEYRKFQTVSDGGGPPAQQGGGSAP
;
A
#
# COMPACT_ATOMS: atom_id res chain seq x y z
N MET A 1 39.94 -8.79 40.25
CA MET A 1 39.32 -8.97 38.93
C MET A 1 40.40 -9.07 37.87
N SER A 2 40.41 -10.13 37.07
CA SER A 2 41.35 -10.32 35.95
C SER A 2 41.11 -9.28 34.85
N ARG A 3 42.16 -8.88 34.13
CA ARG A 3 42.07 -7.98 32.96
C ARG A 3 41.10 -8.53 31.91
N ALA A 4 41.09 -9.86 31.72
CA ALA A 4 40.18 -10.54 30.80
C ALA A 4 38.71 -10.29 31.18
N SER A 5 38.34 -10.46 32.45
CA SER A 5 36.97 -10.26 32.91
C SER A 5 36.47 -8.82 32.72
N ARG A 6 37.34 -7.81 32.86
CA ARG A 6 37.00 -6.40 32.62
C ARG A 6 36.77 -6.11 31.13
N ILE A 7 37.58 -6.71 30.27
CA ILE A 7 37.43 -6.58 28.81
C ILE A 7 36.12 -7.22 28.38
N THR A 8 35.82 -8.44 28.81
CA THR A 8 34.56 -9.11 28.48
C THR A 8 33.35 -8.28 28.90
N LEU A 9 33.35 -7.75 30.14
CA LEU A 9 32.26 -6.91 30.63
C LEU A 9 32.09 -5.64 29.78
N ALA A 10 33.20 -4.95 29.48
CA ALA A 10 33.15 -3.75 28.65
C ALA A 10 32.63 -4.03 27.23
N THR A 11 33.09 -5.12 26.60
CA THR A 11 32.63 -5.53 25.28
C THR A 11 31.13 -5.81 25.29
N THR A 12 30.63 -6.57 26.27
CA THR A 12 29.19 -6.87 26.35
C THR A 12 28.37 -5.59 26.51
N CYS A 13 28.80 -4.67 27.38
CA CYS A 13 28.10 -3.38 27.54
C CYS A 13 28.09 -2.57 26.24
N ILE A 14 29.21 -2.48 25.53
CA ILE A 14 29.31 -1.76 24.25
C ILE A 14 28.39 -2.40 23.21
N THR A 15 28.41 -3.72 23.10
CA THR A 15 27.56 -4.46 22.15
C THR A 15 26.08 -4.22 22.44
N THR A 16 25.65 -4.29 23.71
CA THR A 16 24.27 -4.02 24.09
C THR A 16 23.84 -2.60 23.72
N VAL A 17 24.65 -1.59 24.07
CA VAL A 17 24.35 -0.19 23.72
C VAL A 17 24.31 -0.01 22.19
N GLY A 18 25.23 -0.64 21.46
CA GLY A 18 25.26 -0.60 20.00
C GLY A 18 23.99 -1.15 19.37
N ILE A 19 23.49 -2.31 19.83
CA ILE A 19 22.24 -2.89 19.35
C ILE A 19 21.06 -1.94 19.59
N ILE A 20 20.96 -1.37 20.79
CA ILE A 20 19.88 -0.42 21.13
C ILE A 20 19.92 0.79 20.20
N ALA A 21 21.09 1.36 19.96
CA ALA A 21 21.26 2.50 19.06
C ALA A 21 20.84 2.17 17.62
N LEU A 22 21.24 1.02 17.10
CA LEU A 22 20.86 0.57 15.75
C LEU A 22 19.34 0.40 15.61
N VAL A 23 18.67 -0.19 16.60
CA VAL A 23 17.21 -0.32 16.59
C VAL A 23 16.52 1.05 16.62
N HIS A 24 17.03 2.01 17.40
CA HIS A 24 16.45 3.34 17.47
C HIS A 24 16.53 4.09 16.13
N ILE A 25 17.64 3.91 15.41
CA ILE A 25 17.81 4.44 14.05
C ILE A 25 16.80 3.77 13.10
N GLY A 26 16.69 2.43 13.14
CA GLY A 26 15.72 1.70 12.34
C GLY A 26 14.27 2.13 12.58
N GLN A 27 13.85 2.23 13.85
CA GLN A 27 12.51 2.67 14.23
C GLN A 27 12.18 4.08 13.73
N SER A 28 13.17 4.97 13.69
CA SER A 28 13.00 6.34 13.17
C SER A 28 12.74 6.32 11.67
N ASN A 29 13.46 5.47 10.92
CA ASN A 29 13.27 5.31 9.48
C ASN A 29 11.91 4.69 9.16
N ASP A 30 11.52 3.66 9.91
CA ASP A 30 10.23 2.98 9.73
C ASP A 30 9.06 3.95 9.99
N LYS A 31 9.17 4.79 11.02
CA LYS A 31 8.18 5.83 11.32
C LYS A 31 8.04 6.82 10.17
N ALA A 32 9.14 7.25 9.57
CA ALA A 32 9.11 8.15 8.41
C ALA A 32 8.45 7.49 7.18
N ALA A 33 8.74 6.21 6.94
CA ALA A 33 8.13 5.43 5.86
C ALA A 33 6.60 5.25 6.05
N MET A 34 6.13 5.08 7.29
CA MET A 34 4.69 4.98 7.57
C MET A 34 3.93 6.26 7.21
N HIS A 35 4.51 7.44 7.45
CA HIS A 35 3.90 8.70 7.01
C HIS A 35 3.83 8.82 5.48
N ALA A 36 4.87 8.36 4.76
CA ALA A 36 4.87 8.34 3.31
C ALA A 36 3.81 7.37 2.74
N GLY A 37 3.56 6.24 3.42
CA GLY A 37 2.50 5.29 3.06
C GLY A 37 1.11 5.94 3.08
N VAL A 38 0.79 6.69 4.12
CA VAL A 38 -0.51 7.38 4.25
C VAL A 38 -0.71 8.43 3.15
N ILE A 39 0.33 9.21 2.84
CA ILE A 39 0.26 10.23 1.78
C ILE A 39 -0.02 9.58 0.42
N ARG A 40 0.69 8.49 0.11
CA ARG A 40 0.49 7.72 -1.12
C ARG A 40 -0.93 7.15 -1.22
N ASP A 41 -1.51 6.69 -0.11
CA ASP A 41 -2.88 6.18 -0.09
C ASP A 41 -3.92 7.27 -0.37
N TYR A 42 -3.70 8.50 0.13
CA TYR A 42 -4.55 9.65 -0.19
C TYR A 42 -4.48 10.03 -1.68
N GLU A 43 -3.29 10.03 -2.28
CA GLU A 43 -3.13 10.29 -3.72
C GLU A 43 -3.84 9.24 -4.56
N GLN A 44 -3.70 7.96 -4.21
CA GLN A 44 -4.40 6.88 -4.91
C GLN A 44 -5.92 6.99 -4.78
N GLN A 45 -6.44 7.40 -3.63
CA GLN A 45 -7.88 7.64 -3.47
C GLN A 45 -8.39 8.77 -4.36
N ARG A 46 -7.62 9.86 -4.53
CA ARG A 46 -7.99 10.95 -5.44
C ARG A 46 -8.08 10.47 -6.88
N ILE A 47 -7.04 9.78 -7.36
CA ILE A 47 -7.00 9.23 -8.73
C ILE A 47 -8.15 8.25 -8.95
N LYS A 48 -8.51 7.42 -7.95
CA LYS A 48 -9.66 6.51 -8.05
C LYS A 48 -10.98 7.27 -8.21
N ARG A 49 -11.19 8.39 -7.51
CA ARG A 49 -12.40 9.21 -7.66
C ARG A 49 -12.47 9.86 -9.04
N GLU A 50 -11.34 10.37 -9.54
CA GLU A 50 -11.25 10.94 -10.90
C GLU A 50 -11.64 9.87 -11.94
N ARG A 51 -11.07 8.67 -11.85
CA ARG A 51 -11.42 7.56 -12.75
C ARG A 51 -12.89 7.13 -12.63
N GLN A 52 -13.46 7.13 -11.43
CA GLN A 52 -14.88 6.82 -11.23
C GLN A 52 -15.77 7.84 -11.95
N ALA A 53 -15.48 9.13 -11.84
CA ALA A 53 -16.20 10.17 -12.57
C ALA A 53 -16.07 9.99 -14.10
N ASP A 54 -14.88 9.63 -14.59
CA ASP A 54 -14.67 9.34 -16.01
C ASP A 54 -15.49 8.14 -16.50
N PHE A 55 -15.64 7.10 -15.67
CA PHE A 55 -16.48 5.94 -15.99
C PHE A 55 -17.96 6.30 -15.99
N GLU A 56 -18.43 7.10 -15.04
CA GLU A 56 -19.82 7.54 -14.96
C GLU A 56 -20.19 8.39 -16.18
N MET A 57 -19.34 9.35 -16.56
CA MET A 57 -19.53 10.16 -17.76
C MET A 57 -19.61 9.29 -19.02
N GLN A 58 -18.69 8.33 -19.20
CA GLN A 58 -18.74 7.41 -20.33
C GLN A 58 -20.02 6.59 -20.36
N ARG A 59 -20.52 6.16 -19.19
CA ARG A 59 -21.76 5.39 -19.08
C ARG A 59 -22.99 6.21 -19.46
N GLU A 60 -23.02 7.48 -19.10
CA GLU A 60 -24.09 8.40 -19.51
C GLU A 60 -24.06 8.66 -21.02
N LEU A 61 -22.87 8.91 -21.59
CA LEU A 61 -22.70 9.07 -23.03
C LEU A 61 -23.15 7.80 -23.78
N GLU A 62 -22.75 6.62 -23.31
CA GLU A 62 -23.19 5.35 -23.91
C GLU A 62 -24.71 5.20 -23.91
N GLN A 63 -25.38 5.55 -22.81
CA GLN A 63 -26.85 5.52 -22.74
C GLN A 63 -27.48 6.49 -23.74
N GLU A 64 -26.90 7.67 -23.93
CA GLU A 64 -27.39 8.64 -24.91
C GLU A 64 -27.21 8.14 -26.34
N TYR A 65 -26.06 7.57 -26.69
CA TYR A 65 -25.82 6.97 -28.01
C TYR A 65 -26.71 5.75 -28.27
N ARG A 66 -26.98 4.90 -27.26
CA ARG A 66 -27.88 3.74 -27.39
C ARG A 66 -29.33 4.12 -27.71
N LYS A 67 -29.78 5.36 -27.43
CA LYS A 67 -31.13 5.83 -27.82
C LYS A 67 -31.30 5.93 -29.33
N PHE A 68 -30.21 6.21 -30.05
CA PHE A 68 -30.22 6.40 -31.50
C PHE A 68 -29.61 5.21 -32.25
N GLN A 69 -28.80 4.38 -31.57
CA GLN A 69 -28.07 3.28 -32.18
C GLN A 69 -28.26 1.98 -31.38
N THR A 70 -28.86 0.96 -31.99
CA THR A 70 -28.97 -0.38 -31.37
C THR A 70 -27.61 -1.09 -31.49
N VAL A 71 -26.76 -0.98 -30.47
CA VAL A 71 -25.51 -1.73 -30.40
C VAL A 71 -25.81 -3.12 -29.84
N SER A 72 -25.43 -4.18 -30.56
CA SER A 72 -25.47 -5.56 -30.05
C SER A 72 -24.32 -5.73 -29.05
N ASP A 73 -24.61 -6.13 -27.81
CA ASP A 73 -23.58 -6.56 -26.85
C ASP A 73 -22.91 -7.82 -27.44
N GLY A 74 -21.83 -7.62 -28.21
CA GLY A 74 -21.12 -8.71 -28.86
C GLY A 74 -20.78 -9.77 -27.83
N GLY A 75 -21.31 -10.98 -28.01
CA GLY A 75 -21.24 -12.10 -27.06
C GLY A 75 -19.83 -12.58 -26.76
N GLY A 76 -19.10 -11.83 -25.93
CA GLY A 76 -17.99 -12.33 -25.14
C GLY A 76 -18.52 -12.96 -23.86
N PRO A 77 -17.95 -14.09 -23.40
CA PRO A 77 -18.48 -14.82 -22.25
C PRO A 77 -18.61 -13.91 -21.01
N PRO A 78 -19.67 -14.09 -20.21
CA PRO A 78 -19.94 -13.22 -19.07
C PRO A 78 -18.74 -13.21 -18.14
N ALA A 79 -18.35 -12.01 -17.71
CA ALA A 79 -17.33 -11.82 -16.69
C ALA A 79 -17.66 -12.72 -15.49
N GLN A 80 -16.79 -13.72 -15.27
CA GLN A 80 -16.89 -14.65 -14.17
C GLN A 80 -16.92 -13.82 -12.88
N GLN A 81 -18.11 -13.70 -12.29
CA GLN A 81 -18.28 -13.18 -10.94
C GLN A 81 -17.42 -14.05 -10.05
N GLY A 82 -16.27 -13.51 -9.66
CA GLY A 82 -15.39 -14.11 -8.66
C GLY A 82 -16.16 -14.14 -7.34
N GLY A 83 -16.87 -15.23 -7.12
CA GLY A 83 -17.40 -15.60 -5.82
C GLY A 83 -16.22 -15.71 -4.86
N GLY A 84 -16.02 -14.65 -4.09
CA GLY A 84 -15.11 -14.65 -2.96
C GLY A 84 -15.65 -15.62 -1.91
N SER A 85 -15.16 -16.85 -1.97
CA SER A 85 -15.12 -17.76 -0.83
C SER A 85 -14.01 -17.32 0.10
N ALA A 86 -14.38 -16.75 1.25
CA ALA A 86 -13.67 -16.85 2.53
C ALA A 86 -14.52 -16.20 3.65
N PRO A 87 -14.37 -16.60 4.92
CA PRO A 87 -13.53 -17.67 5.49
C PRO A 87 -14.30 -18.95 5.87
#